data_AF-A0AAE1AYI1-F1
#
_entry.id   AF-A0AAE1AYI1-F1
#
_cell.length_a   1.000
_cell.length_b   1.000
_cell.length_c   1.000
_cell.angle_alpha   90.00
_cell.angle_beta   90.00
_cell.angle_gamma   90.00
#
_symmetry.space_group_name_H-M   'P 1'
#
loop_
_entity.id
_entity.type
_entity.pdbx_description
1 polymer ?
#
loop_
_entity_poly.entity_id
_entity_poly.type
_entity_poly.pdbx_seq_one_letter_code
_entity_poly.pdbx_strand_id
1 'polypeptide(L)'
;MLWDLWKEHTVWQVADVFSQTRGFTQNLLSQAAAFSSCVMHYCQELEEFWAYQVLLESFVKRLAHCVTSELLPLMDVPGIKLARAKLLYSAGYRSVSLLASADEAQLTSCVEHLSRRAAAQIISAAKNILEEKKAALMEEMADDINHAADNNTNPLKRLPVL
;
A
#
# COMPACT_ATOMS: atom_id res chain seq x y z
N MET A 1 -24.33 -3.83 -3.04
CA MET A 1 -23.72 -3.27 -1.81
C MET A 1 -22.20 -3.42 -1.82
N LEU A 2 -21.59 -4.60 -1.59
CA LEU A 2 -20.12 -4.76 -1.68
C LEU A 2 -19.58 -4.52 -3.09
N TRP A 3 -20.32 -4.92 -4.13
CA TRP A 3 -19.97 -4.63 -5.52
C TRP A 3 -19.94 -3.11 -5.81
N ASP A 4 -20.91 -2.36 -5.30
CA ASP A 4 -20.99 -0.90 -5.44
C ASP A 4 -19.84 -0.21 -4.71
N LEU A 5 -19.50 -0.70 -3.50
CA LEU A 5 -18.33 -0.25 -2.74
C LEU A 5 -17.02 -0.55 -3.49
N TRP A 6 -16.95 -1.70 -4.18
CA TRP A 6 -15.83 -2.06 -5.04
C TRP A 6 -15.75 -1.19 -6.31
N LYS A 7 -16.90 -0.73 -6.82
CA LYS A 7 -17.02 0.25 -7.91
C LYS A 7 -16.79 1.69 -7.46
N GLU A 8 -16.14 1.88 -6.32
CA GLU A 8 -15.67 3.19 -5.82
C GLU A 8 -16.81 4.16 -5.47
N HIS A 9 -18.04 3.66 -5.31
CA HIS A 9 -19.10 4.45 -4.71
C HIS A 9 -18.78 4.68 -3.25
N THR A 10 -19.03 5.90 -2.78
CA THR A 10 -18.80 6.24 -1.38
C THR A 10 -19.70 5.40 -0.48
N VAL A 11 -19.23 5.11 0.75
CA VAL A 11 -20.05 4.47 1.79
C VAL A 11 -21.39 5.20 1.98
N TRP A 12 -21.43 6.51 1.74
CA TRP A 12 -22.63 7.32 1.80
C TRP A 12 -23.63 6.99 0.69
N GLN A 13 -23.18 6.99 -0.57
CA GLN A 13 -24.01 6.66 -1.72
C GLN A 13 -24.55 5.23 -1.63
N VAL A 14 -23.71 4.27 -1.22
CA VAL A 14 -24.14 2.89 -1.07
C VAL A 14 -25.11 2.73 0.11
N ALA A 15 -24.89 3.40 1.24
CA ALA A 15 -25.82 3.37 2.36
C ALA A 15 -27.20 3.90 1.95
N ASP A 16 -27.24 4.98 1.15
CA ASP A 16 -28.48 5.60 0.66
C ASP A 16 -29.23 4.70 -0.34
N VAL A 17 -28.53 4.18 -1.37
CA VAL A 17 -29.12 3.29 -2.40
C VAL A 17 -29.71 2.01 -1.80
N PHE A 18 -29.07 1.45 -0.75
CA PHE A 18 -29.51 0.22 -0.11
C PHE A 18 -30.34 0.46 1.16
N SER A 19 -30.71 1.70 1.46
CA SER A 19 -31.48 2.11 2.65
C SER A 19 -30.90 1.57 3.97
N GLN A 20 -29.57 1.57 4.09
CA GLN A 20 -28.83 1.11 5.27
C GLN A 20 -28.18 2.27 6.02
N THR A 21 -27.78 2.02 7.27
CA THR A 21 -26.98 2.99 8.01
C THR A 21 -25.54 3.03 7.50
N ARG A 22 -24.89 4.19 7.64
CA ARG A 22 -23.46 4.36 7.30
C ARG A 22 -22.58 3.41 8.12
N GLY A 23 -22.90 3.24 9.41
CA GLY A 23 -22.20 2.32 10.31
C GLY A 23 -22.32 0.87 9.86
N PHE A 24 -23.50 0.44 9.42
CA PHE A 24 -23.70 -0.89 8.85
C PHE A 24 -22.87 -1.11 7.59
N THR A 25 -22.90 -0.16 6.65
CA THR A 25 -22.14 -0.23 5.40
C THR A 25 -20.63 -0.26 5.64
N GLN A 26 -20.14 0.56 6.58
CA GLN A 26 -18.74 0.58 6.99
C GLN A 26 -18.34 -0.73 7.69
N ASN A 27 -19.18 -1.27 8.57
CA ASN A 27 -18.93 -2.52 9.26
C ASN A 27 -18.87 -3.70 8.27
N LEU A 28 -19.80 -3.75 7.32
CA LEU A 28 -19.82 -4.74 6.25
C LEU A 28 -18.52 -4.69 5.42
N LEU A 29 -18.08 -3.48 5.06
CA LEU A 29 -16.82 -3.29 4.32
C LEU A 29 -15.62 -3.80 5.12
N SER A 30 -15.51 -3.42 6.39
CA SER A 30 -14.42 -3.85 7.26
C SER A 30 -14.40 -5.37 7.45
N GLN A 31 -15.57 -6.00 7.62
CA GLN A 31 -15.69 -7.46 7.73
C GLN A 31 -15.30 -8.17 6.42
N ALA A 32 -15.75 -7.65 5.28
CA ALA A 32 -15.40 -8.21 3.97
C ALA A 32 -13.89 -8.10 3.69
N ALA A 33 -13.27 -6.97 4.05
CA ALA A 33 -11.83 -6.80 3.94
C ALA A 33 -11.07 -7.76 4.87
N ALA A 34 -11.47 -7.88 6.14
CA ALA A 34 -10.85 -8.81 7.09
C ALA A 34 -10.97 -10.27 6.63
N PHE A 35 -12.15 -10.68 6.16
CA PHE A 35 -12.35 -12.01 5.61
C PHE A 35 -11.46 -12.26 4.39
N SER A 36 -11.35 -11.28 3.49
CA SER A 36 -10.48 -11.38 2.32
C SER A 36 -9.00 -11.51 2.72
N SER A 37 -8.56 -10.81 3.77
CA SER A 37 -7.21 -10.99 4.33
C SER A 37 -6.99 -12.40 4.87
N CYS A 38 -7.97 -12.98 5.57
CA CYS A 38 -7.90 -14.36 6.03
C CYS A 38 -7.76 -15.35 4.87
N VAL A 39 -8.51 -15.16 3.78
CA VAL A 39 -8.40 -16.00 2.57
C VAL A 39 -7.04 -15.82 1.90
N MET A 40 -6.53 -14.59 1.81
CA MET A 40 -5.18 -14.32 1.29
C MET A 40 -4.11 -15.07 2.09
N HIS A 41 -4.14 -15.00 3.42
CA HIS A 41 -3.20 -15.72 4.29
C HIS A 41 -3.35 -17.23 4.14
N TYR A 42 -4.57 -17.75 4.04
CA TYR A 42 -4.78 -19.17 3.76
C TYR A 42 -4.13 -19.59 2.42
N CYS A 43 -4.24 -18.77 1.37
CA CYS A 43 -3.57 -19.03 0.10
C CYS A 43 -2.03 -18.95 0.18
N GLN A 44 -1.46 -18.24 1.17
CA GLN A 44 -0.02 -18.18 1.39
C GLN A 44 0.55 -19.49 1.95
N GLU A 45 -0.26 -20.24 2.70
CA GLU A 45 0.13 -21.56 3.25
C GLU A 45 0.20 -22.66 2.16
N LEU A 46 -0.28 -22.39 0.95
CA LEU A 46 -0.31 -23.33 -0.17
C LEU A 46 0.48 -22.75 -1.35
N GLU A 47 1.67 -23.30 -1.62
CA GLU A 47 2.55 -22.83 -2.70
C GLU A 47 1.89 -22.94 -4.09
N GLU A 48 1.01 -23.92 -4.29
CA GLU A 48 0.26 -24.10 -5.54
C GLU A 48 -0.67 -22.91 -5.86
N PHE A 49 -0.99 -22.08 -4.87
CA PHE A 49 -1.88 -20.94 -5.00
C PHE A 49 -1.16 -19.61 -5.20
N TRP A 50 0.12 -19.62 -5.61
CA TRP A 50 0.91 -18.41 -5.89
C TRP A 50 0.17 -17.35 -6.71
N ALA A 51 -0.62 -17.76 -7.73
CA ALA A 51 -1.38 -16.83 -8.56
C ALA A 51 -2.49 -16.11 -7.78
N TYR A 52 -3.14 -16.82 -6.84
CA TYR A 52 -4.17 -16.25 -5.98
C TYR A 52 -3.57 -15.34 -4.92
N GLN A 53 -2.36 -15.62 -4.42
CA GLN A 53 -1.68 -14.76 -3.46
C GLN A 53 -1.47 -13.36 -4.05
N VAL A 54 -0.91 -13.28 -5.26
CA VAL A 54 -0.69 -12.01 -5.98
C VAL A 54 -2.01 -11.29 -6.26
N LEU A 55 -3.03 -12.03 -6.71
CA LEU A 55 -4.34 -11.46 -7.01
C LEU A 55 -5.02 -10.89 -5.75
N LEU A 56 -5.06 -11.69 -4.68
CA LEU A 56 -5.76 -11.38 -3.44
C LEU A 56 -5.09 -10.25 -2.68
N GLU A 57 -3.77 -10.12 -2.73
CA GLU A 57 -3.07 -9.01 -2.06
C GLU A 57 -3.55 -7.64 -2.57
N SER A 58 -3.64 -7.49 -3.90
CA SER A 58 -4.16 -6.27 -4.52
C SER A 58 -5.66 -6.07 -4.24
N PHE A 59 -6.42 -7.17 -4.21
CA PHE A 59 -7.86 -7.15 -3.96
C PHE A 59 -8.18 -6.70 -2.53
N VAL A 60 -7.52 -7.26 -1.53
CA VAL A 60 -7.70 -6.93 -0.10
C VAL A 60 -7.41 -5.45 0.14
N LYS A 61 -6.29 -4.94 -0.38
CA LYS A 61 -5.90 -3.53 -0.26
C LYS A 61 -6.94 -2.59 -0.88
N ARG A 62 -7.41 -2.92 -2.09
CA ARG A 62 -8.45 -2.12 -2.78
C ARG A 62 -9.79 -2.16 -2.06
N LEU A 63 -10.19 -3.33 -1.55
CA LEU A 63 -11.44 -3.50 -0.84
C LEU A 63 -11.42 -2.77 0.50
N ALA A 64 -10.34 -2.87 1.27
CA ALA A 64 -10.19 -2.20 2.56
C ALA A 64 -10.33 -0.67 2.44
N HIS A 65 -9.93 -0.11 1.30
CA HIS A 65 -9.91 1.34 1.09
C HIS A 65 -11.03 1.86 0.19
N CYS A 66 -11.69 1.02 -0.61
CA CYS A 66 -12.66 1.41 -1.66
C CYS A 66 -12.09 2.41 -2.67
N VAL A 67 -10.90 2.14 -3.22
CA VAL A 67 -10.18 3.12 -4.07
C VAL A 67 -9.52 2.46 -5.27
N THR A 68 -9.29 3.27 -6.32
CA THR A 68 -8.34 3.01 -7.40
C THR A 68 -6.97 2.62 -6.84
N SER A 69 -6.32 1.62 -7.43
CA SER A 69 -4.96 1.19 -7.05
C SER A 69 -3.92 2.31 -7.10
N GLU A 70 -4.15 3.35 -7.89
CA GLU A 70 -3.28 4.53 -8.02
C GLU A 70 -3.18 5.37 -6.74
N LEU A 71 -4.18 5.31 -5.86
CA LEU A 71 -4.23 6.08 -4.61
C LEU A 71 -3.67 5.31 -3.42
N LEU A 72 -3.51 3.98 -3.54
CA LEU A 72 -2.96 3.13 -2.48
C LEU A 72 -1.59 3.61 -1.97
N PRO A 73 -0.61 3.96 -2.84
CA PRO A 73 0.70 4.40 -2.36
C PRO A 73 0.65 5.66 -1.49
N LEU A 74 -0.33 6.53 -1.71
CA LEU A 74 -0.51 7.75 -0.89
C LEU A 74 -1.18 7.43 0.45
N MET A 75 -2.06 6.42 0.47
CA MET A 75 -2.78 6.00 1.67
C MET A 75 -1.95 5.11 2.61
N ASP A 76 -0.86 4.52 2.11
CA ASP A 76 0.15 3.87 2.95
C ASP A 76 0.83 4.86 3.90
N VAL A 77 0.80 6.16 3.59
CA VAL A 77 1.38 7.21 4.44
C VAL A 77 0.41 7.57 5.58
N PRO A 78 0.84 7.44 6.85
CA PRO A 78 0.04 7.81 8.01
C PRO A 78 -0.51 9.24 7.92
N GLY A 79 -1.81 9.40 8.15
CA GLY A 79 -2.49 10.70 8.12
C GLY A 79 -3.11 11.08 6.77
N ILE A 80 -2.91 10.27 5.72
CA ILE A 80 -3.59 10.40 4.43
C ILE A 80 -4.72 9.38 4.33
N LYS A 81 -5.97 9.87 4.38
CA LYS A 81 -7.18 9.08 4.07
C LYS A 81 -7.67 9.39 2.66
N LEU A 82 -8.60 8.59 2.15
CA LEU A 82 -9.17 8.69 0.78
C LEU A 82 -9.41 10.12 0.28
N ALA A 83 -10.09 10.96 1.08
CA ALA A 83 -10.38 12.34 0.67
C ALA A 83 -9.10 13.17 0.43
N ARG A 84 -8.12 13.08 1.32
CA ARG A 84 -6.83 13.76 1.17
C ARG A 84 -6.00 13.15 0.04
N ALA A 85 -6.02 11.83 -0.10
CA ALA A 85 -5.34 11.13 -1.18
C ALA A 85 -5.83 11.61 -2.54
N LYS A 86 -7.16 11.77 -2.73
CA LYS A 86 -7.73 12.32 -3.96
C LYS A 86 -7.25 13.73 -4.27
N LEU A 87 -7.26 14.62 -3.27
CA LEU A 87 -6.78 16.01 -3.42
C LEU A 87 -5.30 16.06 -3.78
N LEU A 88 -4.47 15.28 -3.09
CA LEU A 88 -3.03 15.19 -3.34
C LEU A 88 -2.73 14.64 -4.73
N TYR A 89 -3.47 13.61 -5.15
CA TYR A 89 -3.33 13.02 -6.48
C TYR A 89 -3.73 14.00 -7.59
N SER A 90 -4.83 14.73 -7.41
CA SER A 90 -5.23 15.80 -8.34
C SER A 90 -4.23 16.96 -8.39
N ALA A 91 -3.54 17.22 -7.28
CA ALA A 91 -2.47 18.23 -7.19
C ALA A 91 -1.12 17.74 -7.77
N GLY A 92 -1.03 16.49 -8.24
CA GLY A 92 0.17 15.95 -8.89
C GLY A 92 1.08 15.11 -7.99
N TYR A 93 0.77 14.97 -6.69
CA TYR A 93 1.50 14.08 -5.78
C TYR A 93 1.04 12.64 -5.98
N ARG A 94 1.62 11.93 -6.94
CA ARG A 94 1.22 10.55 -7.31
C ARG A 94 2.07 9.46 -6.67
N SER A 95 3.14 9.82 -5.96
CA SER A 95 4.05 8.87 -5.33
C SER A 95 4.51 9.36 -3.96
N VAL A 96 4.93 8.41 -3.11
CA VAL A 96 5.55 8.72 -1.80
C VAL A 96 6.82 9.56 -1.98
N SER A 97 7.56 9.38 -3.07
CA SER A 97 8.74 10.19 -3.40
C SER A 97 8.42 11.66 -3.68
N LEU A 98 7.36 11.94 -4.44
CA LEU A 98 6.90 13.30 -4.68
C LEU A 98 6.36 13.94 -3.40
N LEU A 99 5.70 13.15 -2.55
CA LEU A 99 5.20 13.63 -1.26
C LEU A 99 6.34 13.94 -0.28
N ALA A 100 7.38 13.12 -0.23
CA ALA A 100 8.55 13.32 0.64
C ALA A 100 9.40 14.53 0.25
N SER A 101 9.34 14.94 -1.02
CA SER A 101 10.01 16.14 -1.55
C SER A 101 9.11 17.38 -1.57
N ALA A 102 7.85 17.26 -1.13
CA ALA A 102 6.92 18.37 -1.08
C ALA A 102 7.31 19.42 -0.03
N ASP A 103 6.97 20.67 -0.31
CA ASP A 103 7.06 21.76 0.66
C ASP A 103 5.81 21.82 1.55
N GLU A 104 6.00 22.12 2.85
CA GLU A 104 4.91 22.19 3.83
C GLU A 104 3.85 23.23 3.45
N ALA A 105 4.29 24.38 2.91
CA ALA A 105 3.39 25.45 2.51
C ALA A 105 2.54 25.05 1.29
N GLN A 106 3.16 24.40 0.29
CA GLN A 106 2.47 23.88 -0.87
C GLN A 106 1.46 22.80 -0.49
N LEU A 107 1.85 21.85 0.37
CA LEU A 107 0.98 20.77 0.82
C LEU A 107 -0.24 21.29 1.59
N THR A 108 -0.03 22.31 2.43
CA THR A 108 -1.10 22.98 3.19
C THR A 108 -2.05 23.75 2.27
N SER A 109 -1.56 24.30 1.15
CA SER A 109 -2.40 25.02 0.17
C SER A 109 -3.25 24.09 -0.70
N CYS A 110 -2.77 22.86 -0.95
CA CYS A 110 -3.47 21.89 -1.81
C CYS A 110 -4.54 21.08 -1.07
N VAL A 111 -4.44 20.93 0.26
CA VAL A 111 -5.34 20.10 1.06
C VAL A 111 -6.13 20.98 2.03
N GLU A 112 -7.43 21.08 1.78
CA GLU A 112 -8.34 21.85 2.64
C GLU A 112 -8.31 21.34 4.09
N HIS A 113 -8.27 22.27 5.05
CA HIS A 113 -8.19 21.99 6.49
C HIS A 113 -6.96 21.16 6.95
N LEU A 114 -5.86 21.16 6.20
CA LEU A 114 -4.59 20.59 6.65
C LEU A 114 -3.84 21.61 7.52
N SER A 115 -3.42 21.23 8.73
CA SER A 115 -2.56 22.09 9.55
C SER A 115 -1.10 21.94 9.13
N ARG A 116 -0.28 22.99 9.32
CA ARG A 116 1.16 22.92 9.02
C ARG A 116 1.84 21.77 9.77
N ARG A 117 1.45 21.51 11.02
CA ARG A 117 1.97 20.38 11.81
C ARG A 117 1.62 19.03 11.18
N ALA A 118 0.38 18.87 10.72
CA ALA A 118 -0.04 17.64 10.04
C ALA A 118 0.67 17.47 8.68
N ALA A 119 0.89 18.56 7.95
CA ALA A 119 1.67 18.55 6.71
C ALA A 119 3.13 18.10 6.97
N ALA A 120 3.79 18.66 7.97
CA ALA A 120 5.13 18.27 8.39
C ALA A 120 5.19 16.78 8.79
N GLN A 121 4.20 16.30 9.55
CA GLN A 121 4.10 14.89 9.92
C GLN A 121 3.95 13.97 8.70
N ILE A 122 3.08 14.33 7.75
CA ILE A 122 2.88 13.56 6.51
C ILE A 122 4.19 13.49 5.70
N ILE A 123 4.90 14.61 5.54
CA ILE A 123 6.18 14.65 4.81
C ILE A 123 7.23 13.81 5.53
N SER A 124 7.33 13.92 6.86
CA SER A 124 8.26 13.11 7.66
C SER A 124 7.96 11.61 7.55
N ALA A 125 6.70 11.22 7.61
CA ALA A 125 6.29 9.83 7.45
C ALA A 125 6.60 9.29 6.04
N ALA A 126 6.38 10.11 5.01
CA ALA A 126 6.74 9.76 3.63
C ALA A 126 8.27 9.57 3.46
N LYS A 127 9.09 10.42 4.10
CA LYS A 127 10.56 10.26 4.11
C LYS A 127 10.99 8.96 4.79
N ASN A 128 10.43 8.66 5.96
CA ASN A 128 10.73 7.43 6.69
C ASN A 128 10.42 6.18 5.85
N ILE A 129 9.25 6.14 5.20
CA ILE A 129 8.87 5.02 4.30
C ILE A 129 9.89 4.83 3.17
N LEU A 130 10.44 5.91 2.62
CA LEU A 130 11.47 5.82 1.58
C LEU A 130 12.82 5.37 2.12
N GLU A 131 13.18 5.79 3.33
CA GLU A 131 14.40 5.34 4.00
C GLU A 131 14.33 3.85 4.35
N GLU A 132 13.20 3.38 4.88
CA GLU A 132 12.95 1.96 5.14
C GLU A 132 13.04 1.12 3.86
N LYS A 133 12.39 1.56 2.77
CA LYS A 133 12.48 0.87 1.48
C LYS A 133 13.90 0.83 0.92
N LYS A 134 14.67 1.92 1.08
CA LYS A 134 16.08 1.95 0.65
C LYS A 134 16.94 1.01 1.50
N ALA A 135 16.72 0.97 2.81
CA ALA A 135 17.46 0.10 3.70
C ALA A 135 17.21 -1.38 3.38
N ALA A 136 15.95 -1.77 3.19
CA ALA A 136 15.57 -3.14 2.80
C ALA A 136 16.25 -3.57 1.48
N LEU A 137 16.22 -2.71 0.45
CA LEU A 137 16.88 -2.99 -0.83
C LEU A 137 18.41 -3.10 -0.70
N MET A 138 19.04 -2.33 0.18
CA MET A 138 20.49 -2.44 0.41
C MET A 138 20.87 -3.71 1.17
N GLU A 139 20.02 -4.16 2.09
CA GLU A 139 20.19 -5.42 2.83
C GLU A 139 20.08 -6.62 1.88
N GLU A 140 19.03 -6.67 1.05
CA GLU A 140 18.86 -7.70 0.01
C GLU A 140 20.08 -7.76 -0.94
N MET A 141 20.56 -6.60 -1.39
CA MET A 141 21.73 -6.54 -2.28
C MET A 141 23.02 -6.99 -1.60
N ALA A 142 23.17 -6.75 -0.29
CA ALA A 142 24.32 -7.20 0.47
C ALA A 142 24.31 -8.73 0.66
N ASP A 143 23.14 -9.31 0.90
CA ASP A 143 22.95 -10.76 1.02
C ASP A 143 23.25 -11.49 -0.29
N ASP A 144 22.80 -10.95 -1.43
CA ASP A 144 23.12 -11.48 -2.75
C ASP A 144 24.62 -11.48 -3.05
N ILE A 145 25.33 -10.40 -2.68
CA ILE A 145 26.79 -10.30 -2.84
C ILE A 145 27.52 -11.33 -1.97
N ASN A 146 27.07 -11.52 -0.72
CA ASN A 146 27.64 -12.52 0.19
C ASN A 146 27.40 -13.94 -0.31
N HIS A 147 26.20 -14.25 -0.82
CA HIS A 147 25.89 -15.56 -1.39
C HIS A 147 26.68 -15.85 -2.69
N ALA A 148 26.93 -14.84 -3.51
CA ALA A 148 27.80 -14.95 -4.68
C ALA A 148 29.28 -15.16 -4.31
N ALA A 149 29.75 -14.58 -3.20
CA ALA A 149 31.11 -14.74 -2.70
C ALA A 149 31.38 -16.16 -2.16
N ASP A 150 30.41 -16.78 -1.47
CA ASP A 150 30.52 -18.16 -0.97
C ASP A 150 30.56 -19.20 -2.10
N ASN A 151 29.89 -18.95 -3.22
CA ASN A 151 29.96 -19.82 -4.40
C ASN A 151 31.27 -19.68 -5.20
N ASN A 152 31.96 -18.54 -5.10
CA ASN A 152 33.21 -18.30 -5.82
C ASN A 152 34.47 -18.63 -5.00
N THR A 153 34.35 -18.76 -3.68
CA THR A 153 35.46 -19.09 -2.76
C THR A 153 35.70 -20.58 -2.56
N ASN A 154 34.96 -21.47 -3.25
CA ASN A 154 35.21 -22.91 -3.19
C ASN A 154 35.94 -23.44 -4.45
N PRO A 155 37.28 -23.36 -4.51
CA PRO A 155 38.07 -23.81 -5.67
C PRO A 155 38.03 -25.34 -5.90
N LEU A 156 37.42 -26.13 -5.00
CA LEU A 156 37.39 -27.60 -5.09
C LEU A 156 36.26 -28.17 -5.97
N LYS A 157 35.34 -27.35 -6.50
CA LYS A 157 34.31 -27.81 -7.46
C LYS A 157 34.69 -27.65 -8.94
N ARG A 158 35.90 -27.14 -9.25
CA ARG A 158 36.39 -26.92 -10.64
C ARG A 158 37.41 -27.95 -11.12
N LEU A 159 37.27 -29.22 -10.76
CA LEU A 159 38.02 -30.30 -11.41
C LEU A 159 37.04 -31.14 -12.24
N PRO A 160 37.26 -31.29 -13.56
CA PRO A 160 36.52 -32.28 -14.33
C PRO A 160 36.95 -33.66 -13.82
N VAL A 161 35.97 -34.46 -13.41
CA VAL A 161 36.17 -35.87 -13.11
C VAL A 161 36.60 -36.53 -14.43
N LEU A 162 37.85 -37.00 -14.49
CA LEU A 162 38.35 -37.90 -15.53
C LEU A 162 37.76 -39.30 -15.31
#